data_AF-A0A9W9BVN9-F1
#
_entry.id   AF-A0A9W9BVN9-F1
#
_cell.length_a   1.000
_cell.length_b   1.000
_cell.length_c   1.000
_cell.angle_alpha   90.00
_cell.angle_beta   90.00
_cell.angle_gamma   90.00
#
_symmetry.space_group_name_H-M   'P 1'
#
loop_
_entity.id
_entity.type
_entity.pdbx_description
1 polymer ?
#
loop_
_entity_poly.entity_id
_entity_poly.type
_entity_poly.pdbx_seq_one_letter_code
_entity_poly.pdbx_strand_id
1 'polypeptide(L)'
;MYFPPPPPPPGFSSLAYNPDIEVSSSEVLIPVKYSDECKSSHSRVVRILPFRRNVFVTSHRAQATDFMEFEWILKYATTEIWYEKLSNALLKRMKAAEFEYNEADELPVSGAKPNEIQTPKVWTSAALTTPTDDDIYECTAKHAAQMAGASYTRTCQQCTDAKSEALEATDLSYCLVFSSTQGHDFIMAGTTANCGRSIYKIVKCGSREAAIAEVFHATGLNGWNLVFSCVMRADESIDERGGKFRRVDDLWMLADNDDDDESVRVFY
;
A
#
# COMPACT_ATOMS: atom_id res chain seq x y z
N MET A 1 -67.12 -1.40 -2.79
CA MET A 1 -66.12 -1.33 -3.88
C MET A 1 -64.80 -1.83 -3.31
N TYR A 2 -64.34 -3.00 -3.78
CA TYR A 2 -63.02 -3.52 -3.39
C TYR A 2 -62.00 -2.94 -4.36
N PHE A 3 -61.08 -2.11 -3.87
CA PHE A 3 -59.93 -1.70 -4.65
C PHE A 3 -58.96 -2.88 -4.73
N PRO A 4 -58.42 -3.20 -5.92
CA PRO A 4 -57.36 -4.18 -6.03
C PRO A 4 -56.13 -3.70 -5.24
N PRO A 5 -55.35 -4.62 -4.65
CA PRO A 5 -54.12 -4.26 -3.97
C PRO A 5 -53.19 -3.50 -4.92
N PRO A 6 -52.42 -2.53 -4.42
CA PRO A 6 -51.46 -1.82 -5.25
C PRO A 6 -50.50 -2.82 -5.89
N PRO A 7 -50.10 -2.60 -7.15
CA PRO A 7 -49.12 -3.46 -7.80
C PRO A 7 -47.83 -3.49 -6.97
N PRO A 8 -47.13 -4.63 -6.91
CA PRO A 8 -45.83 -4.70 -6.27
C PRO A 8 -44.93 -3.61 -6.89
N PRO A 9 -44.09 -2.93 -6.08
CA PRO A 9 -43.12 -1.99 -6.63
C PRO A 9 -42.35 -2.70 -7.74
N PRO A 10 -42.11 -2.04 -8.90
CA PRO A 10 -41.29 -2.62 -9.95
C PRO A 10 -40.04 -3.14 -9.28
N GLY A 11 -39.82 -4.45 -9.38
CA GLY A 11 -38.65 -5.08 -8.78
C GLY A 11 -37.48 -4.22 -9.20
N PHE A 12 -36.72 -3.70 -8.24
CA PHE A 12 -35.42 -3.15 -8.54
C PHE A 12 -34.70 -4.30 -9.21
N SER A 13 -34.71 -4.30 -10.55
CA SER A 13 -33.66 -4.89 -11.34
C SER A 13 -32.44 -4.20 -10.78
N SER A 14 -31.82 -4.84 -9.79
CA SER A 14 -30.43 -4.62 -9.50
C SER A 14 -29.82 -4.71 -10.88
N LEU A 15 -29.45 -3.56 -11.44
CA LEU A 15 -28.41 -3.51 -12.44
C LEU A 15 -27.26 -4.14 -11.68
N ALA A 16 -27.17 -5.47 -11.75
CA ALA A 16 -26.10 -6.25 -11.20
C ALA A 16 -24.93 -5.78 -12.03
N TYR A 17 -24.27 -4.73 -11.55
CA TYR A 17 -23.06 -4.23 -12.12
C TYR A 17 -22.13 -5.43 -12.13
N ASN A 18 -21.94 -5.99 -13.31
CA ASN A 18 -21.05 -7.11 -13.51
C ASN A 18 -19.73 -6.48 -13.89
N PRO A 19 -18.75 -6.43 -12.97
CA PRO A 19 -17.44 -5.94 -13.35
C PRO A 19 -16.88 -6.86 -14.43
N ASP A 20 -16.28 -6.28 -15.46
CA ASP A 20 -15.72 -7.04 -16.59
C ASP A 20 -14.56 -7.97 -16.19
N ILE A 21 -14.06 -7.84 -14.95
CA ILE A 21 -12.88 -8.53 -14.44
C ILE A 21 -13.19 -9.17 -13.09
N GLU A 22 -13.13 -10.50 -13.06
CA GLU A 22 -13.22 -11.32 -11.86
C GLU A 22 -11.82 -11.82 -11.47
N VAL A 23 -11.52 -11.79 -10.16
CA VAL A 23 -10.20 -12.08 -9.61
C VAL A 23 -10.37 -13.14 -8.53
N SER A 24 -9.70 -14.29 -8.70
CA SER A 24 -9.74 -15.41 -7.75
C SER A 24 -8.50 -15.51 -6.85
N SER A 25 -7.42 -14.79 -7.17
CA SER A 25 -6.16 -14.86 -6.42
C SER A 25 -5.48 -13.49 -6.24
N SER A 26 -4.56 -13.41 -5.28
CA SER A 26 -3.79 -12.20 -4.94
C SER A 26 -2.94 -11.69 -6.09
N GLU A 27 -2.34 -12.59 -6.87
CA GLU A 27 -1.39 -12.28 -7.94
C GLU A 27 -2.11 -11.62 -9.13
N VAL A 28 -3.39 -11.96 -9.35
CA VAL A 28 -4.21 -11.35 -10.41
C VAL A 28 -4.78 -10.00 -9.95
N LEU A 29 -4.97 -9.80 -8.64
CA LEU A 29 -5.38 -8.51 -8.08
C LEU A 29 -4.27 -7.47 -8.27
N ILE A 30 -3.04 -7.84 -7.88
CA ILE A 30 -1.85 -6.99 -7.95
C ILE A 30 -0.77 -7.73 -8.77
N PRO A 31 -0.81 -7.60 -10.11
CA PRO A 31 0.18 -8.25 -10.96
C PRO A 31 1.56 -7.61 -10.80
N VAL A 32 2.57 -8.43 -11.07
CA VAL A 32 3.95 -7.97 -11.25
C VAL A 32 4.00 -7.02 -12.46
N LYS A 33 4.83 -5.99 -12.37
CA LYS A 33 5.13 -5.07 -13.47
C LYS A 33 6.63 -4.92 -13.59
N TYR A 34 7.19 -5.55 -14.61
CA TYR A 34 8.57 -5.34 -15.00
C TYR A 34 8.73 -3.98 -15.66
N SER A 35 9.92 -3.40 -15.53
CA SER A 35 10.21 -2.06 -16.05
C SER A 35 10.09 -1.91 -17.57
N ASP A 36 10.05 -3.01 -18.34
CA ASP A 36 9.83 -3.03 -19.81
C ASP A 36 8.34 -2.89 -20.21
N GLU A 37 7.41 -3.14 -19.28
CA GLU A 37 5.99 -3.17 -19.63
C GLU A 37 5.40 -1.76 -19.78
N CYS A 38 4.83 -1.49 -20.95
CA CYS A 38 4.20 -0.20 -21.27
C CYS A 38 3.08 0.12 -20.27
N LYS A 39 3.26 1.23 -19.54
CA LYS A 39 2.46 1.67 -18.38
C LYS A 39 1.02 2.02 -18.74
N SER A 40 0.17 1.02 -18.96
CA SER A 40 -1.28 1.24 -19.00
C SER A 40 -1.80 1.42 -17.57
N SER A 41 -1.71 2.66 -17.08
CA SER A 41 -2.19 3.05 -15.74
C SER A 41 -3.70 3.25 -15.78
N HIS A 42 -4.44 2.14 -15.81
CA HIS A 42 -5.90 2.19 -15.80
C HIS A 42 -6.44 1.84 -14.43
N SER A 43 -7.24 2.75 -13.88
CA SER A 43 -8.14 2.41 -12.79
C SER A 43 -9.16 1.40 -13.29
N ARG A 44 -9.45 0.38 -12.47
CA ARG A 44 -10.39 -0.69 -12.82
C ARG A 44 -11.23 -1.06 -11.62
N VAL A 45 -12.45 -1.52 -11.87
CA VAL A 45 -13.26 -2.20 -10.86
C VAL A 45 -13.12 -3.70 -11.09
N VAL A 46 -12.76 -4.44 -10.05
CA VAL A 46 -12.63 -5.89 -10.10
C VAL A 46 -13.52 -6.54 -9.04
N ARG A 47 -13.97 -7.76 -9.29
CA ARG A 47 -14.65 -8.57 -8.26
C ARG A 47 -13.72 -9.60 -7.68
N ILE A 48 -13.51 -9.55 -6.38
CA ILE A 48 -12.79 -10.60 -5.66
C ILE A 48 -13.76 -11.75 -5.42
N LEU A 49 -13.56 -12.87 -6.13
CA LEU A 49 -14.51 -13.98 -6.20
C LEU A 49 -14.75 -14.70 -4.86
N PRO A 50 -13.73 -15.02 -4.03
CA PRO A 50 -13.95 -15.68 -2.75
C PRO A 50 -14.92 -14.93 -1.83
N PHE A 51 -14.93 -13.60 -1.91
CA PHE A 51 -15.73 -12.72 -1.04
C PHE A 51 -16.89 -12.03 -1.78
N ARG A 52 -16.99 -12.21 -3.10
CA ARG A 52 -17.93 -11.56 -4.02
C ARG A 52 -17.97 -10.04 -3.89
N ARG A 53 -16.87 -9.42 -3.48
CA ARG A 53 -16.75 -7.98 -3.20
C ARG A 53 -16.16 -7.25 -4.40
N ASN A 54 -16.77 -6.13 -4.76
CA ASN A 54 -16.23 -5.22 -5.78
C ASN A 54 -15.18 -4.32 -5.15
N VAL A 55 -14.05 -4.14 -5.82
CA VAL A 55 -12.91 -3.34 -5.37
C VAL A 55 -12.50 -2.40 -6.48
N PHE A 56 -12.27 -1.14 -6.14
CA PHE A 56 -11.72 -0.16 -7.07
C PHE A 56 -10.20 -0.15 -6.96
N VAL A 57 -9.53 -0.59 -8.02
CA VAL A 57 -8.08 -0.68 -8.08
C VAL A 57 -7.53 0.52 -8.84
N THR A 58 -6.57 1.22 -8.26
CA THR A 58 -5.83 2.32 -8.91
C THR A 58 -4.35 1.98 -8.97
N SER A 59 -3.73 2.35 -10.10
CA SER A 59 -2.29 2.19 -10.32
C SER A 59 -1.73 3.55 -10.71
N HIS A 60 -0.98 4.17 -9.80
CA HIS A 60 -0.26 5.42 -10.05
C HIS A 60 1.00 5.46 -9.18
N ARG A 61 2.04 6.16 -9.63
CA ARG A 61 3.29 6.31 -8.87
C ARG A 61 3.04 7.17 -7.65
N ALA A 62 3.52 6.72 -6.49
CA ALA A 62 3.46 7.49 -5.27
C ALA A 62 4.40 8.71 -5.33
N GLN A 63 3.87 9.85 -4.92
CA GLN A 63 4.58 11.12 -4.82
C GLN A 63 5.05 11.35 -3.39
N ALA A 64 6.00 12.26 -3.22
CA ALA A 64 6.47 12.65 -1.89
C ALA A 64 5.33 13.18 -0.99
N THR A 65 4.32 13.82 -1.58
CA THR A 65 3.12 14.28 -0.88
C THR A 65 2.31 13.13 -0.28
N ASP A 66 2.23 12.00 -0.98
CA ASP A 66 1.50 10.82 -0.50
C ASP A 66 2.24 10.20 0.69
N PHE A 67 3.57 10.12 0.61
CA PHE A 67 4.39 9.64 1.73
C PHE A 67 4.24 10.53 2.98
N MET A 68 4.29 11.85 2.83
CA MET A 68 4.15 12.78 3.96
C MET A 68 2.82 12.68 4.70
N GLU A 69 1.74 12.29 4.00
CA GLU A 69 0.42 12.09 4.60
C GLU A 69 0.39 10.90 5.56
N PHE A 70 1.22 9.88 5.33
CA PHE A 70 1.28 8.64 6.10
C PHE A 70 2.59 8.46 6.89
N GLU A 71 3.51 9.42 6.83
CA GLU A 71 4.77 9.40 7.58
C GLU A 71 4.53 9.16 9.09
N TRP A 72 3.51 9.81 9.66
CA TRP A 72 3.22 9.71 11.10
C TRP A 72 2.84 8.29 11.54
N ILE A 73 2.06 7.56 10.74
CA ILE A 73 1.65 6.19 11.10
C ILE A 73 2.82 5.22 10.88
N LEU A 74 3.69 5.49 9.90
CA LEU A 74 4.90 4.69 9.69
C LEU A 74 5.87 4.82 10.87
N LYS A 75 5.98 6.01 11.47
CA LYS A 75 6.87 6.28 12.62
C LYS A 75 6.32 5.76 13.94
N TYR A 76 5.08 6.15 14.27
CA TYR A 76 4.60 6.06 15.65
C TYR A 76 3.63 4.91 15.90
N ALA A 77 3.17 4.21 14.87
CA ALA A 77 2.15 3.19 15.03
C ALA A 77 2.74 1.81 15.28
N THR A 78 2.12 1.11 16.23
CA THR A 78 2.27 -0.32 16.40
C THR A 78 1.48 -1.04 15.32
N THR A 79 2.01 -2.16 14.85
CA THR A 79 1.30 -3.03 13.92
C THR A 79 0.03 -3.58 14.56
N GLU A 80 -0.94 -3.92 13.71
CA GLU A 80 -2.20 -4.55 14.12
C GLU A 80 -3.21 -3.68 14.90
N ILE A 81 -2.89 -2.41 15.20
CA ILE A 81 -3.75 -1.46 15.92
C ILE A 81 -4.37 -0.41 14.98
N TRP A 82 -5.59 0.03 15.28
CA TRP A 82 -6.28 1.12 14.58
C TRP A 82 -6.03 2.48 15.25
N TYR A 83 -5.70 3.47 14.43
CA TYR A 83 -5.41 4.83 14.86
C TYR A 83 -6.30 5.83 14.12
N GLU A 84 -6.73 6.88 14.83
CA GLU A 84 -7.31 8.07 14.22
C GLU A 84 -6.20 9.01 13.74
N LYS A 85 -6.40 9.70 12.61
CA LYS A 85 -5.45 10.70 12.16
C LYS A 85 -5.32 11.81 13.22
N LEU A 86 -4.10 12.00 13.71
CA LEU A 86 -3.81 13.05 14.68
C LEU A 86 -3.95 14.44 14.05
N SER A 87 -4.28 15.43 14.87
CA SER A 87 -4.26 16.82 14.44
C SER A 87 -2.83 17.26 14.06
N ASN A 88 -2.72 18.13 13.06
CA ASN A 88 -1.43 18.70 12.64
C ASN A 88 -0.68 19.39 13.81
N ALA A 89 -1.40 19.93 14.79
CA ALA A 89 -0.81 20.56 15.96
C ALA A 89 -0.14 19.54 16.90
N LEU A 90 -0.76 18.37 17.07
CA LEU A 90 -0.20 17.28 17.89
C LEU A 90 1.00 16.64 17.19
N LEU A 91 0.91 16.37 15.88
CA LEU A 91 2.04 15.86 15.09
C LEU A 91 3.25 16.80 15.15
N LYS A 92 3.03 18.13 15.09
CA LYS A 92 4.11 19.10 15.25
C LYS A 92 4.76 19.05 16.63
N ARG A 93 3.97 18.83 17.69
CA ARG A 93 4.48 18.71 19.06
C ARG A 93 5.32 17.45 19.23
N MET A 94 4.85 16.32 18.71
CA MET A 94 5.59 15.05 18.75
C MET A 94 6.92 15.16 18.01
N LYS A 95 6.91 15.73 16.79
CA LYS A 95 8.14 16.02 16.05
C LYS A 95 9.09 16.94 16.84
N ALA A 96 8.58 17.97 17.51
CA ALA A 96 9.41 18.85 18.33
C ALA A 96 10.04 18.14 19.54
N ALA A 97 9.30 17.21 20.17
CA ALA A 97 9.80 16.42 21.30
C ALA A 97 10.93 15.46 20.88
N GLU A 98 10.85 14.85 19.69
CA GLU A 98 11.95 14.03 19.14
C GLU A 98 13.25 14.84 18.96
N PHE A 99 13.14 16.08 18.47
CA PHE A 99 14.30 16.98 18.32
C PHE A 99 14.96 17.34 19.66
N GLU A 100 14.22 17.23 20.77
CA GLU A 100 14.71 17.49 22.12
C GLU A 100 15.24 16.22 22.83
N TYR A 101 15.38 15.08 22.11
CA TYR A 101 15.75 13.76 22.65
C TYR A 101 14.80 13.23 23.74
N ASN A 102 13.57 13.72 23.77
CA ASN A 102 12.52 13.15 24.61
C ASN A 102 11.87 11.97 23.87
N GLU A 103 11.52 10.92 24.62
CA GLU A 103 10.78 9.77 24.07
C GLU A 103 9.46 10.27 23.45
N ALA A 104 9.24 9.97 22.18
CA ALA A 104 8.02 10.39 21.49
C ALA A 104 6.82 9.68 22.14
N ASP A 105 5.78 10.45 22.49
CA ASP A 105 4.55 9.89 23.05
C ASP A 105 3.98 8.80 22.10
N GLU A 106 3.69 7.60 22.62
CA GLU A 106 2.99 6.56 21.85
C GLU A 106 1.66 7.11 21.30
N LEU A 107 1.29 6.68 20.08
CA LEU A 107 0.00 7.08 19.52
C LEU A 107 -1.15 6.63 20.43
N PRO A 108 -2.11 7.51 20.75
CA PRO A 108 -3.25 7.11 21.55
C PRO A 108 -4.02 6.01 20.82
N VAL A 109 -4.08 4.84 21.45
CA VAL A 109 -4.84 3.70 20.94
C VAL A 109 -6.31 4.09 20.86
N SER A 110 -6.87 4.16 19.65
CA SER A 110 -8.30 4.38 19.49
C SER A 110 -9.02 3.03 19.60
N GLY A 111 -10.09 2.97 20.39
CA GLY A 111 -11.03 1.84 20.39
C GLY A 111 -11.88 1.76 19.12
N ALA A 112 -11.41 2.35 18.02
CA ALA A 112 -12.14 2.46 16.76
C ALA A 112 -12.35 1.09 16.12
N LYS A 113 -13.59 0.87 15.64
CA LYS A 113 -13.97 -0.33 14.91
C LYS A 113 -14.20 0.04 13.44
N PRO A 114 -13.53 -0.65 12.50
CA PRO A 114 -13.71 -0.39 11.07
C PRO A 114 -15.10 -0.81 10.61
N ASN A 115 -15.72 0.02 9.76
CA ASN A 115 -16.99 -0.28 9.08
C ASN A 115 -16.76 -0.57 7.59
N GLU A 116 -17.59 -1.45 7.02
CA GLU A 116 -17.47 -1.94 5.64
C GLU A 116 -18.44 -1.27 4.65
N ILE A 117 -18.89 -0.05 4.92
CA ILE A 117 -20.03 0.57 4.20
C ILE A 117 -19.68 0.93 2.75
N GLN A 118 -18.40 1.17 2.45
CA GLN A 118 -17.96 1.69 1.14
C GLN A 118 -17.26 0.62 0.30
N THR A 119 -17.36 0.75 -1.02
CA THR A 119 -16.56 -0.05 -1.97
C THR A 119 -15.07 0.16 -1.66
N PRO A 120 -14.33 -0.89 -1.29
CA PRO A 120 -12.92 -0.77 -0.94
C PRO A 120 -12.09 -0.29 -2.12
N LYS A 121 -11.08 0.52 -1.82
CA LYS A 121 -10.09 1.02 -2.78
C LYS A 121 -8.74 0.34 -2.53
N VAL A 122 -8.10 -0.12 -3.58
CA VAL A 122 -6.75 -0.70 -3.54
C VAL A 122 -5.84 0.13 -4.41
N TRP A 123 -4.87 0.80 -3.78
CA TRP A 123 -3.79 1.43 -4.52
C TRP A 123 -2.62 0.47 -4.70
N THR A 124 -2.40 0.03 -5.94
CA THR A 124 -1.24 -0.76 -6.34
C THR A 124 -0.07 0.17 -6.65
N SER A 125 0.75 0.48 -5.64
CA SER A 125 1.97 1.28 -5.80
C SER A 125 3.13 0.44 -6.35
N ALA A 126 4.25 1.09 -6.65
CA ALA A 126 5.47 0.40 -7.11
C ALA A 126 5.93 -0.65 -6.10
N ALA A 127 5.79 -0.37 -4.80
CA ALA A 127 6.13 -1.30 -3.71
C ALA A 127 5.45 -2.68 -3.83
N LEU A 128 4.25 -2.76 -4.42
CA LEU A 128 3.52 -4.03 -4.55
C LEU A 128 3.56 -4.61 -5.96
N THR A 129 3.94 -3.83 -6.96
CA THR A 129 4.01 -4.28 -8.36
C THR A 129 5.42 -4.63 -8.82
N THR A 130 6.45 -3.99 -8.27
CA THR A 130 7.84 -4.23 -8.67
C THR A 130 8.32 -5.57 -8.08
N PRO A 131 8.82 -6.49 -8.91
CA PRO A 131 9.36 -7.76 -8.43
C PRO A 131 10.80 -7.59 -7.93
N THR A 132 11.30 -8.59 -7.20
CA THR A 132 12.69 -8.61 -6.69
C THR A 132 13.72 -8.89 -7.78
N ASP A 133 13.31 -9.41 -8.93
CA ASP A 133 14.11 -9.74 -10.11
C ASP A 133 13.93 -8.74 -11.26
N ASP A 134 13.58 -7.47 -10.97
CA ASP A 134 13.33 -6.46 -12.00
C ASP A 134 14.57 -6.17 -12.87
N ASP A 135 14.31 -5.85 -14.13
CA ASP A 135 15.34 -5.69 -15.16
C ASP A 135 16.25 -4.48 -14.91
N ILE A 136 17.57 -4.70 -14.94
CA ILE A 136 18.56 -3.62 -14.82
C ILE A 136 19.04 -3.18 -16.19
N TYR A 137 18.72 -1.92 -16.53
CA TYR A 137 19.08 -1.32 -17.82
C TYR A 137 20.45 -0.65 -17.85
N GLU A 138 20.93 -0.18 -16.70
CA GLU A 138 22.23 0.48 -16.60
C GLU A 138 23.28 -0.47 -16.05
N CYS A 139 24.07 -1.05 -16.96
CA CYS A 139 25.20 -1.88 -16.56
C CYS A 139 26.38 -1.02 -16.08
N THR A 140 26.47 -0.79 -14.78
CA THR A 140 27.58 -0.06 -14.14
C THR A 140 28.92 -0.82 -14.19
N ALA A 141 28.88 -2.14 -14.36
CA ALA A 141 30.04 -3.03 -14.35
C ALA A 141 30.66 -3.34 -15.74
N LYS A 142 30.27 -2.60 -16.80
CA LYS A 142 30.76 -2.78 -18.18
C LYS A 142 30.55 -4.18 -18.78
N HIS A 143 29.63 -4.99 -18.24
CA HIS A 143 29.26 -6.28 -18.85
C HIS A 143 28.71 -6.10 -20.28
N ALA A 144 28.17 -4.93 -20.61
CA ALA A 144 27.76 -4.56 -21.97
C ALA A 144 28.91 -4.62 -23.01
N ALA A 145 30.17 -4.45 -22.58
CA ALA A 145 31.33 -4.49 -23.48
C ALA A 145 31.80 -5.92 -23.84
N GLN A 146 31.39 -6.94 -23.07
CA GLN A 146 31.77 -8.34 -23.34
C GLN A 146 30.88 -9.01 -24.42
N MET A 147 29.77 -8.39 -24.81
CA MET A 147 28.88 -8.86 -25.87
C MET A 147 29.05 -8.08 -27.18
N ALA A 148 30.30 -7.88 -27.62
CA ALA A 148 30.62 -7.34 -28.95
C ALA A 148 30.17 -8.33 -30.05
N GLY A 149 28.87 -8.36 -30.33
CA GLY A 149 28.28 -9.21 -31.37
C GLY A 149 26.78 -9.48 -31.21
N ALA A 150 26.20 -9.26 -30.02
CA ALA A 150 24.77 -9.44 -29.79
C ALA A 150 24.04 -8.09 -29.86
N SER A 151 22.93 -8.08 -30.59
CA SER A 151 21.98 -6.97 -30.71
C SER A 151 21.75 -6.26 -29.37
N TYR A 152 21.96 -4.94 -29.37
CA TYR A 152 21.66 -3.94 -28.33
C TYR A 152 20.68 -4.42 -27.24
N THR A 153 21.16 -5.23 -26.31
CA THR A 153 20.35 -5.76 -25.21
C THR A 153 20.36 -4.66 -24.16
N ARG A 154 19.23 -3.98 -24.00
CA ARG A 154 19.10 -2.84 -23.09
C ARG A 154 19.18 -3.24 -21.62
N THR A 155 19.08 -4.53 -21.30
CA THR A 155 19.14 -5.09 -19.95
C THR A 155 20.42 -5.92 -19.76
N CYS A 156 20.94 -5.93 -18.53
CA CYS A 156 22.12 -6.70 -18.17
C CYS A 156 21.77 -7.83 -17.20
N GLN A 157 21.61 -9.05 -17.73
CA GLN A 157 21.25 -10.23 -16.93
C GLN A 157 22.18 -10.43 -15.72
N GLN A 158 23.49 -10.31 -15.90
CA GLN A 158 24.45 -10.48 -14.80
C GLN A 158 24.27 -9.44 -13.69
N CYS A 159 23.85 -8.21 -14.03
CA CYS A 159 23.54 -7.20 -13.03
C CYS A 159 22.20 -7.49 -12.37
N THR A 160 21.17 -7.86 -13.16
CA THR A 160 19.86 -8.27 -12.65
C THR A 160 20.00 -9.40 -11.64
N ASP A 161 20.69 -10.49 -11.99
CA ASP A 161 20.91 -11.65 -11.12
C ASP A 161 21.63 -11.24 -9.83
N ALA A 162 22.75 -10.51 -9.94
CA ALA A 162 23.54 -10.12 -8.77
C ALA A 162 22.77 -9.19 -7.80
N LYS A 163 21.95 -8.27 -8.33
CA LYS A 163 21.11 -7.38 -7.51
C LYS A 163 19.90 -8.09 -6.93
N SER A 164 19.31 -9.01 -7.68
CA SER A 164 18.20 -9.84 -7.21
C SER A 164 18.67 -10.74 -6.05
N GLU A 165 19.81 -11.42 -6.20
CA GLU A 165 20.43 -12.22 -5.14
C GLU A 165 20.74 -11.38 -3.89
N ALA A 166 21.27 -10.15 -4.06
CA ALA A 166 21.53 -9.25 -2.94
C ALA A 166 20.24 -8.82 -2.23
N LEU A 167 19.16 -8.60 -2.99
CA LEU A 167 17.86 -8.22 -2.46
C LEU A 167 17.17 -9.38 -1.75
N GLU A 168 17.26 -10.60 -2.29
CA GLU A 168 16.77 -11.83 -1.65
C GLU A 168 17.54 -12.16 -0.35
N ALA A 169 18.81 -11.79 -0.28
CA ALA A 169 19.62 -11.92 0.93
C ALA A 169 19.34 -10.83 1.98
N THR A 170 18.59 -9.78 1.63
CA THR A 170 18.24 -8.68 2.52
C THR A 170 16.85 -8.89 3.10
N ASP A 171 16.71 -8.82 4.42
CA ASP A 171 15.40 -8.87 5.05
C ASP A 171 14.60 -7.61 4.73
N LEU A 172 13.51 -7.75 3.97
CA LEU A 172 12.63 -6.65 3.59
C LEU A 172 11.36 -6.62 4.45
N SER A 173 10.87 -5.41 4.73
CA SER A 173 9.59 -5.16 5.38
C SER A 173 8.68 -4.35 4.47
N TYR A 174 7.63 -4.99 3.97
CA TYR A 174 6.54 -4.38 3.21
C TYR A 174 5.53 -3.79 4.18
N CYS A 175 5.44 -2.46 4.23
CA CYS A 175 4.50 -1.74 5.08
C CYS A 175 3.23 -1.41 4.29
N LEU A 176 2.09 -1.88 4.77
CA LEU A 176 0.77 -1.63 4.22
C LEU A 176 -0.01 -0.71 5.16
N VAL A 177 -0.50 0.41 4.64
CA VAL A 177 -1.39 1.30 5.38
C VAL A 177 -2.81 1.08 4.89
N PHE A 178 -3.61 0.45 5.75
CA PHE A 178 -5.04 0.29 5.54
C PHE A 178 -5.80 1.46 6.13
N SER A 179 -6.92 1.83 5.51
CA SER A 179 -7.89 2.74 6.11
C SER A 179 -9.31 2.20 6.04
N SER A 180 -10.11 2.61 7.02
CA SER A 180 -11.54 2.36 7.07
C SER A 180 -12.25 3.57 7.67
N THR A 181 -13.58 3.54 7.66
CA THR A 181 -14.39 4.53 8.37
C THR A 181 -14.79 3.98 9.72
N GLN A 182 -14.68 4.79 10.76
CA GLN A 182 -15.18 4.44 12.09
C GLN A 182 -16.72 4.50 12.09
N GLY A 183 -17.35 3.42 12.56
CA GLY A 183 -18.78 3.43 12.84
C GLY A 183 -19.11 4.25 14.06
N HIS A 184 -20.05 5.20 13.94
CA HIS A 184 -20.64 5.85 15.10
C HIS A 184 -21.77 4.96 15.64
N ASP A 185 -21.78 4.71 16.97
CA ASP A 185 -22.84 3.96 17.67
C ASP A 185 -24.20 4.70 17.74
N PHE A 186 -24.46 5.70 16.87
CA PHE A 186 -25.68 6.51 16.95
C PHE A 186 -26.28 6.76 15.56
N ILE A 187 -27.19 5.87 15.14
CA ILE A 187 -28.11 6.13 14.04
C ILE A 187 -29.27 6.97 14.60
N MET A 188 -29.14 8.29 14.62
CA MET A 188 -30.32 9.17 14.58
C MET A 188 -30.64 9.48 13.13
N ALA A 189 -31.74 8.91 12.65
CA ALA A 189 -32.32 9.24 11.36
C ALA A 189 -32.65 10.75 11.31
N GLY A 190 -32.08 11.47 10.34
CA GLY A 190 -32.57 12.80 9.98
C GLY A 190 -31.54 13.91 9.75
N THR A 191 -30.24 13.68 9.86
CA THR A 191 -29.23 14.71 9.51
C THR A 191 -28.21 14.19 8.50
N THR A 192 -28.19 14.84 7.34
CA THR A 192 -27.21 14.64 6.27
C THR A 192 -25.87 15.27 6.67
N ALA A 193 -25.06 14.59 7.48
CA ALA A 193 -23.60 14.79 7.60
C ALA A 193 -22.96 13.88 8.68
N ASN A 194 -23.08 12.55 8.56
CA ASN A 194 -22.25 11.63 9.36
C ASN A 194 -21.17 11.02 8.46
N CYS A 195 -20.17 11.84 8.11
CA CYS A 195 -18.92 11.33 7.54
C CYS A 195 -18.14 10.68 8.70
N GLY A 196 -18.15 9.35 8.77
CA GLY A 196 -17.35 8.62 9.77
C GLY A 196 -15.88 9.04 9.68
N ARG A 197 -15.19 9.16 10.82
CA ARG A 197 -13.77 9.51 10.85
C ARG A 197 -12.96 8.41 10.17
N SER A 198 -11.98 8.81 9.36
CA SER A 198 -11.03 7.86 8.78
C SER A 198 -10.10 7.35 9.87
N ILE A 199 -10.00 6.03 9.95
CA ILE A 199 -9.07 5.32 10.82
C ILE A 199 -8.08 4.55 9.97
N TYR A 200 -6.88 4.36 10.50
CA TYR A 200 -5.73 3.82 9.78
C TYR A 200 -5.09 2.70 10.59
N LYS A 201 -4.61 1.67 9.90
CA LYS A 201 -3.91 0.53 10.48
C LYS A 201 -2.68 0.23 9.65
N ILE A 202 -1.54 0.00 10.30
CA ILE A 202 -0.33 -0.47 9.63
C ILE A 202 -0.19 -1.99 9.80
N VAL A 203 0.16 -2.67 8.71
CA VAL A 203 0.52 -4.09 8.69
C VAL A 203 1.90 -4.20 8.03
N LYS A 204 2.76 -5.06 8.57
CA LYS A 204 4.11 -5.32 8.04
C LYS A 204 4.19 -6.77 7.55
N CYS A 205 4.72 -6.98 6.35
CA CYS A 205 4.90 -8.29 5.75
C CYS A 205 6.37 -8.47 5.32
N GLY A 206 6.91 -9.69 5.45
CA GLY A 206 8.32 -9.97 5.10
C GLY A 206 8.56 -10.21 3.60
N SER A 207 7.52 -10.31 2.79
CA SER A 207 7.63 -10.52 1.35
C SER A 207 6.50 -9.84 0.59
N ARG A 208 6.73 -9.62 -0.71
CA ARG A 208 5.72 -9.09 -1.63
C ARG A 208 4.49 -10.00 -1.67
N GLU A 209 4.70 -11.32 -1.75
CA GLU A 209 3.64 -12.33 -1.86
C GLU A 209 2.77 -12.32 -0.62
N ALA A 210 3.37 -12.21 0.58
CA ALA A 210 2.63 -12.04 1.82
C ALA A 210 1.86 -10.72 1.84
N ALA A 211 2.46 -9.63 1.37
CA ALA A 211 1.81 -8.32 1.32
C ALA A 211 0.58 -8.31 0.39
N ILE A 212 0.70 -8.86 -0.83
CA ILE A 212 -0.44 -8.90 -1.77
C ILE A 212 -1.54 -9.86 -1.29
N ALA A 213 -1.19 -10.96 -0.61
CA ALA A 213 -2.16 -11.87 0.00
C ALA A 213 -2.93 -11.18 1.13
N GLU A 214 -2.23 -10.42 1.97
CA GLU A 214 -2.85 -9.63 3.03
C GLU A 214 -3.78 -8.56 2.45
N VAL A 215 -3.38 -7.85 1.39
CA VAL A 215 -4.26 -6.89 0.70
C VAL A 215 -5.50 -7.58 0.13
N PHE A 216 -5.33 -8.72 -0.54
CA PHE A 216 -6.43 -9.50 -1.10
C PHE A 216 -7.44 -9.91 -0.02
N HIS A 217 -6.95 -10.36 1.14
CA HIS A 217 -7.78 -10.76 2.26
C HIS A 217 -8.41 -9.56 2.96
N ALA A 218 -7.64 -8.53 3.34
CA ALA A 218 -8.11 -7.36 4.06
C ALA A 218 -9.15 -6.56 3.26
N THR A 219 -8.91 -6.37 1.96
CA THR A 219 -9.86 -5.67 1.09
C THR A 219 -11.05 -6.54 0.71
N GLY A 220 -10.82 -7.82 0.42
CA GLY A 220 -11.85 -8.75 0.01
C GLY A 220 -12.81 -9.15 1.13
N LEU A 221 -12.26 -9.62 2.25
CA LEU A 221 -13.03 -10.07 3.42
C LEU A 221 -13.50 -8.88 4.26
N ASN A 222 -12.56 -8.03 4.71
CA ASN A 222 -12.86 -6.98 5.71
C ASN A 222 -13.27 -5.65 5.07
N GLY A 223 -13.09 -5.48 3.76
CA GLY A 223 -13.50 -4.25 3.08
C GLY A 223 -12.63 -3.04 3.39
N TRP A 224 -11.39 -3.25 3.81
CA TRP A 224 -10.47 -2.16 4.10
C TRP A 224 -9.86 -1.61 2.83
N ASN A 225 -9.62 -0.29 2.83
CA ASN A 225 -8.94 0.37 1.73
C ASN A 225 -7.43 0.26 1.93
N LEU A 226 -6.67 -0.15 0.93
CA LEU A 226 -5.22 0.06 0.90
C LEU A 226 -4.94 1.47 0.37
N VAL A 227 -4.42 2.35 1.24
CA VAL A 227 -4.22 3.77 0.93
C VAL A 227 -2.77 4.19 0.79
N PHE A 228 -1.83 3.36 1.21
CA PHE A 228 -0.40 3.56 0.98
C PHE A 228 0.34 2.25 1.18
N SER A 229 1.43 2.05 0.45
CA SER A 229 2.36 0.94 0.71
C SER A 229 3.78 1.32 0.31
N CYS A 230 4.74 0.83 1.09
CA CYS A 230 6.16 1.04 0.85
C CYS A 230 6.99 -0.18 1.30
N VAL A 231 8.25 -0.23 0.87
CA VAL A 231 9.23 -1.24 1.29
C VAL A 231 10.40 -0.54 1.97
N MET A 232 10.83 -1.09 3.10
CA MET A 232 12.05 -0.71 3.83
C MET A 232 12.82 -1.98 4.20
N ARG A 233 14.07 -1.86 4.61
CA ARG A 233 14.78 -3.02 5.19
C ARG A 233 14.26 -3.29 6.60
N ALA A 234 14.21 -4.55 7.00
CA ALA A 234 13.71 -4.95 8.33
C ALA A 234 14.70 -4.65 9.45
N ASP A 235 16.01 -4.60 9.14
CA ASP A 235 17.09 -4.25 10.07
C ASP A 235 17.23 -2.74 10.31
N GLU A 236 16.67 -1.90 9.43
CA GLU A 236 16.61 -0.46 9.61
C GLU A 236 15.47 -0.09 10.56
N SER A 237 15.75 -0.03 11.86
CA SER A 237 14.77 0.47 12.83
C SER A 237 14.63 2.00 12.71
N ILE A 238 13.38 2.47 12.70
CA ILE A 238 13.05 3.89 12.55
C ILE A 238 13.58 4.70 13.74
N ASP A 239 13.58 4.09 14.93
CA ASP A 239 14.00 4.71 16.17
C ASP A 239 15.53 4.87 16.25
N GLU A 240 16.32 3.91 15.76
CA GLU A 240 17.79 3.98 15.81
C GLU A 240 18.36 4.94 14.76
N ARG A 241 17.70 5.11 13.61
CA ARG A 241 18.15 5.98 12.51
C ARG A 241 17.55 7.40 12.56
N GLY A 242 17.19 7.88 13.74
CA GLY A 242 16.74 9.26 13.96
C GLY A 242 15.48 9.66 13.20
N GLY A 243 14.66 8.68 12.79
CA GLY A 243 13.37 8.92 12.15
C GLY A 243 13.40 9.67 10.81
N LYS A 244 14.55 9.81 10.15
CA LYS A 244 14.61 10.44 8.81
C LYS A 244 14.35 9.39 7.74
N PHE A 245 13.49 9.70 6.77
CA PHE A 245 13.24 8.82 5.63
C PHE A 245 13.85 9.39 4.35
N ARG A 246 14.48 8.51 3.57
CA ARG A 246 15.02 8.80 2.24
C ARG A 246 14.35 7.91 1.21
N ARG A 247 13.79 8.52 0.16
CA ARG A 247 13.21 7.77 -0.96
C ARG A 247 14.33 7.16 -1.80
N VAL A 248 14.19 5.88 -2.14
CA VAL A 248 14.96 5.24 -3.21
C VAL A 248 14.11 5.09 -4.48
N ASP A 249 14.74 5.23 -5.64
CA ASP A 249 14.02 5.20 -6.93
C ASP A 249 13.72 3.77 -7.40
N ASP A 250 14.63 2.82 -7.11
CA ASP A 250 14.49 1.42 -7.50
C ASP A 250 14.57 0.50 -6.27
N LEU A 251 13.84 -0.62 -6.31
CA LEU A 251 13.75 -1.55 -5.18
C LEU A 251 15.10 -2.15 -4.79
N TRP A 252 15.93 -2.49 -5.78
CA TRP A 252 17.25 -3.09 -5.57
C TRP A 252 18.23 -2.17 -4.79
N MET A 253 17.99 -0.85 -4.78
CA MET A 253 18.82 0.09 -4.02
C MET A 253 18.68 -0.07 -2.50
N LEU A 254 17.68 -0.81 -2.02
CA LEU A 254 17.58 -1.18 -0.60
C LEU A 254 18.66 -2.20 -0.19
N ALA A 255 19.10 -3.05 -1.12
CA ALA A 255 20.13 -4.05 -0.85
C ALA A 255 21.55 -3.45 -0.86
N ASP A 256 21.73 -2.26 -1.43
CA ASP A 256 23.03 -1.62 -1.47
C ASP A 256 23.48 -1.20 -0.06
N ASN A 257 24.78 -1.31 0.22
CA ASN A 257 25.34 -0.73 1.43
C ASN A 257 25.60 0.75 1.15
N ASP A 258 24.78 1.63 1.74
CA ASP A 258 25.00 3.08 1.71
C ASP A 258 25.72 3.49 3.00
N ASP A 259 26.57 4.51 2.92
CA ASP A 259 27.36 5.02 4.07
C ASP A 259 26.50 5.94 4.98
N ASP A 260 25.26 6.24 4.59
CA ASP A 260 24.33 7.08 5.34
C ASP A 260 23.54 6.26 6.38
N ASP A 261 24.13 6.13 7.56
CA ASP A 261 23.47 5.49 8.72
C ASP A 261 22.42 6.36 9.42
N GLU A 262 22.22 7.62 8.98
CA GLU A 262 21.28 8.55 9.61
C GLU A 262 19.87 8.55 8.99
N SER A 263 19.61 7.78 7.92
CA SER A 263 18.30 7.74 7.29
C SER A 263 17.83 6.31 6.97
N VAL A 264 16.52 6.10 7.10
CA VAL A 264 15.82 4.87 6.70
C VAL A 264 15.45 4.99 5.23
N ARG A 265 15.84 4.01 4.42
CA ARG A 265 15.56 4.00 2.99
C ARG A 265 14.20 3.38 2.73
N VAL A 266 13.41 4.06 1.91
CA VAL A 266 12.03 3.67 1.63
C VAL A 266 11.76 3.69 0.13
N PHE A 267 11.28 2.58 -0.39
CA PHE A 267 10.83 2.43 -1.77
C PHE A 267 9.30 2.56 -1.86
N TYR A 268 8.80 3.43 -2.73
CA TYR A 268 7.37 3.66 -2.99
C TYR A 268 7.07 4.27 -4.37
#